data_AF-A0A442UJ09-F1
#
_entry.id   AF-A0A442UJ09-F1
#
_cell.length_a   1.000
_cell.length_b   1.000
_cell.length_c   1.000
_cell.angle_alpha   90.00
_cell.angle_beta   90.00
_cell.angle_gamma   90.00
#
_symmetry.space_group_name_H-M   'P 1'
#
loop_
_entity.id
_entity.type
_entity.pdbx_description
1 polymer ?
#
loop_
_entity_poly.entity_id
_entity_poly.type
_entity_poly.pdbx_seq_one_letter_code
_entity_poly.pdbx_strand_id
1 'polypeptide(L)'
;MNMHVKAESKFKVGQRVNWTRVRGEFDGSTIEAIGTGAWPVTIRAKNGNHTYADFHELELAPKFSVGDKVRALESCYGGGYKKGNVYTVKSVSDEYDHITTELDDKGSRTNGWRASAFEPSPTYASCAAAEVDNLADEYGGGRKAMVRKPGYRFTNIDRPNPGDRVSIGEQGTFAVKDVTADGYIHFADRPRDTTWQLHDTQSSSACTLVQAATALRIEAGKFYKTRDGRKVGPMVSSARRGIDRQYPFTVDHEFSTAFAEGWREDGTFSPFPEPDDGDLIAEWQDEPAAKFKVGDKIGCTTNKATNYVVKKVSGDKVDVAALRLDGREETYTFSNQDANIFFLLPAATTIADIVRKHAIVALIENGQPKPSTVPYVHADRANATTEAGRLAGIHKGSKFGVYELVDIQKVEKVYDHEWQRLAANGKKLGAIKELRGMTGLGLATAKDAVEDWLRRAA
;
A
#
# COMPACT_ATOMS: atom_id res chain seq x y z
N MET A 1 32.64 -24.31 -20.14
CA MET A 1 32.51 -22.84 -20.21
C MET A 1 31.10 -22.52 -20.66
N ASN A 2 30.29 -21.92 -19.78
CA ASN A 2 29.21 -21.02 -20.20
C ASN A 2 29.00 -20.04 -19.05
N MET A 3 29.61 -18.87 -19.23
CA MET A 3 29.45 -17.72 -18.37
C MET A 3 28.00 -17.26 -18.45
N HIS A 4 27.20 -17.52 -17.41
CA HIS A 4 26.03 -16.69 -17.14
C HIS A 4 26.53 -15.42 -16.47
N VAL A 5 27.04 -14.50 -17.30
CA VAL A 5 27.12 -13.09 -16.93
C VAL A 5 25.68 -12.65 -16.69
N LYS A 6 25.33 -12.32 -15.45
CA LYS A 6 24.10 -11.61 -15.13
C LYS A 6 24.17 -10.29 -15.91
N ALA A 7 23.52 -10.24 -17.07
CA ALA A 7 23.31 -8.99 -17.76
C ALA A 7 22.46 -8.12 -16.83
N GLU A 8 23.05 -7.06 -16.28
CA GLU A 8 22.31 -6.04 -15.56
C GLU A 8 21.21 -5.53 -16.48
N SER A 9 19.95 -5.56 -16.03
CA SER A 9 18.84 -5.14 -16.85
C SER A 9 19.02 -3.65 -17.19
N LYS A 10 19.05 -3.33 -18.49
CA LYS A 10 19.15 -1.95 -19.01
C LYS A 10 18.05 -1.02 -18.49
N PHE A 11 16.99 -1.58 -17.90
CA PHE A 11 15.82 -0.86 -17.43
C PHE A 11 15.50 -1.16 -15.96
N LYS A 12 14.71 -0.28 -15.33
CA LYS A 12 14.25 -0.34 -13.93
C LYS A 12 12.73 -0.26 -13.87
N VAL A 13 12.14 -0.90 -12.87
CA VAL A 13 10.70 -0.75 -12.54
C VAL A 13 10.39 0.73 -12.28
N GLY A 14 9.28 1.21 -12.85
CA GLY A 14 8.85 2.60 -12.82
C GLY A 14 9.39 3.45 -13.98
N GLN A 15 10.30 2.94 -14.81
CA GLN A 15 10.76 3.69 -16.00
C GLN A 15 9.72 3.67 -17.11
N ARG A 16 9.66 4.78 -17.86
CA ARG A 16 8.87 4.85 -19.09
C ARG A 16 9.67 4.31 -20.27
N VAL A 17 8.99 3.54 -21.09
CA VAL A 17 9.55 2.90 -22.28
C VAL A 17 8.61 3.02 -23.47
N ASN A 18 9.19 3.07 -24.67
CA ASN A 18 8.47 2.90 -25.92
C ASN A 18 8.67 1.48 -26.41
N TRP A 19 7.63 0.89 -27.00
CA TRP A 19 7.71 -0.45 -27.56
C TRP A 19 8.06 -0.35 -29.05
N THR A 20 9.31 -0.67 -29.39
CA THR A 20 9.83 -0.51 -30.76
C THR A 20 9.14 -1.41 -31.77
N ARG A 21 8.62 -2.57 -31.34
CA ARG A 21 7.88 -3.53 -32.19
C ARG A 21 6.46 -3.08 -32.55
N VAL A 22 5.78 -2.38 -31.63
CA VAL A 22 4.38 -1.95 -31.78
C VAL A 22 4.27 -0.44 -31.51
N ARG A 23 5.06 0.34 -32.27
CA ARG A 23 5.14 1.80 -32.12
C ARG A 23 3.74 2.43 -32.18
N GLY A 24 3.50 3.40 -31.30
CA GLY A 24 2.26 4.14 -31.16
C GLY A 24 1.27 3.57 -30.16
N GLU A 25 1.10 2.24 -30.08
CA GLU A 25 0.08 1.64 -29.20
C GLU A 25 0.51 1.61 -27.73
N PHE A 26 1.81 1.34 -27.49
CA PHE A 26 2.38 1.20 -26.16
C PHE A 26 3.47 2.23 -25.85
N ASP A 27 3.51 3.32 -26.61
CA ASP A 27 4.52 4.37 -26.41
C ASP A 27 4.29 5.14 -25.11
N GLY A 28 5.37 5.29 -24.35
CA GLY A 28 5.37 5.88 -23.02
C GLY A 28 4.69 5.03 -21.95
N SER A 29 4.65 3.70 -22.13
CA SER A 29 4.23 2.73 -21.11
C SER A 29 5.22 2.69 -19.93
N THR A 30 4.78 2.24 -18.77
CA THR A 30 5.63 2.14 -17.57
C THR A 30 5.98 0.69 -17.27
N ILE A 31 7.26 0.41 -16.99
CA ILE A 31 7.69 -0.92 -16.52
C ILE A 31 7.14 -1.16 -15.11
N GLU A 32 6.34 -2.20 -14.93
CA GLU A 32 5.82 -2.58 -13.61
C GLU A 32 6.59 -3.72 -12.97
N ALA A 33 7.14 -4.63 -13.77
CA ALA A 33 7.90 -5.75 -13.27
C ALA A 33 8.97 -6.20 -14.27
N ILE A 34 10.06 -6.77 -13.74
CA ILE A 34 11.15 -7.37 -14.49
C ILE A 34 11.39 -8.77 -13.92
N GLY A 35 11.29 -9.80 -14.76
CA GLY A 35 11.48 -11.21 -14.45
C GLY A 35 12.53 -11.87 -15.33
N THR A 36 12.56 -13.21 -15.32
CA THR A 36 13.61 -14.03 -15.97
C THR A 36 13.08 -14.93 -17.11
N GLY A 37 11.84 -14.72 -17.56
CA GLY A 37 11.22 -15.50 -18.64
C GLY A 37 11.54 -14.98 -20.04
N ALA A 38 11.01 -15.66 -21.07
CA ALA A 38 11.14 -15.26 -22.49
C ALA A 38 10.53 -13.89 -22.81
N TRP A 39 9.63 -13.40 -21.95
CA TRP A 39 9.09 -12.05 -21.98
C TRP A 39 9.31 -11.41 -20.61
N PRO A 40 10.56 -10.97 -20.32
CA PRO A 40 10.98 -10.64 -18.97
C PRO A 40 10.38 -9.32 -18.46
N VAL A 41 9.83 -8.45 -19.31
CA VAL A 41 9.35 -7.13 -18.88
C VAL A 41 7.83 -7.06 -18.94
N THR A 42 7.20 -6.72 -17.81
CA THR A 42 5.77 -6.35 -17.78
C THR A 42 5.67 -4.84 -17.88
N ILE A 43 4.95 -4.36 -18.89
CA ILE A 43 4.69 -2.93 -19.08
C ILE A 43 3.19 -2.64 -18.95
N ARG A 44 2.87 -1.48 -18.37
CA ARG A 44 1.51 -0.95 -18.28
C ARG A 44 1.34 0.19 -19.28
N ALA A 45 0.40 0.02 -20.19
CA ALA A 45 -0.03 1.02 -21.15
C ALA A 45 -0.79 2.17 -20.48
N LYS A 46 -0.87 3.33 -21.16
CA LYS A 46 -1.59 4.51 -20.66
C LYS A 46 -3.09 4.26 -20.41
N ASN A 47 -3.71 3.35 -21.17
CA ASN A 47 -5.10 2.96 -20.99
C ASN A 47 -5.32 1.99 -19.81
N GLY A 48 -4.26 1.64 -19.08
CA GLY A 48 -4.30 0.72 -17.95
C GLY A 48 -4.13 -0.75 -18.32
N ASN A 49 -4.02 -1.10 -19.61
CA ASN A 49 -3.76 -2.48 -20.03
C ASN A 49 -2.32 -2.89 -19.70
N HIS A 50 -2.14 -4.17 -19.42
CA HIS A 50 -0.83 -4.76 -19.16
C HIS A 50 -0.43 -5.66 -20.32
N THR A 51 0.86 -5.68 -20.65
CA THR A 51 1.43 -6.54 -21.69
C THR A 51 2.87 -6.90 -21.36
N TYR A 52 3.42 -7.84 -22.12
CA TYR A 52 4.77 -8.38 -21.91
C TYR A 52 5.66 -8.07 -23.10
N ALA A 53 6.89 -7.64 -22.82
CA ALA A 53 7.88 -7.25 -23.82
C ALA A 53 9.26 -7.85 -23.50
N ASP A 54 10.08 -8.03 -24.53
CA ASP A 54 11.50 -8.33 -24.41
C ASP A 54 12.29 -7.03 -24.23
N PHE A 55 13.42 -7.08 -23.53
CA PHE A 55 14.31 -5.93 -23.37
C PHE A 55 14.79 -5.34 -24.70
N HIS A 56 14.97 -6.17 -25.74
CA HIS A 56 15.40 -5.70 -27.07
C HIS A 56 14.30 -4.96 -27.83
N GLU A 57 13.05 -5.13 -27.43
CA GLU A 57 11.90 -4.47 -28.02
C GLU A 57 11.54 -3.16 -27.30
N LEU A 58 12.30 -2.76 -26.28
CA LEU A 58 12.05 -1.55 -25.50
C LEU A 58 13.16 -0.54 -25.71
N GLU A 59 12.76 0.74 -25.80
CA GLU A 59 13.65 1.88 -25.71
C GLU A 59 13.19 2.81 -24.59
N LEU A 60 14.12 3.54 -23.96
CA LEU A 60 13.76 4.50 -22.92
C LEU A 60 12.91 5.59 -23.56
N ALA A 61 11.69 5.76 -23.06
CA ALA A 61 10.86 6.87 -23.47
C ALA A 61 11.34 8.15 -22.78
N PRO A 62 11.08 9.33 -23.37
CA PRO A 62 11.25 10.59 -22.66
C PRO A 62 10.51 10.55 -21.32
N LYS A 63 11.10 11.18 -20.30
CA LYS A 63 10.59 11.17 -18.91
C LYS A 63 9.11 11.62 -18.84
N PHE A 64 8.70 12.49 -19.75
CA PHE A 64 7.34 12.99 -19.91
C PHE A 64 6.88 12.88 -21.37
N SER A 65 5.57 12.92 -21.60
CA SER A 65 4.94 13.04 -22.91
C SER A 65 4.11 14.32 -22.97
N VAL A 66 3.84 14.80 -24.18
CA VAL A 66 2.83 15.83 -24.40
C VAL A 66 1.49 15.39 -23.80
N GLY A 67 0.86 16.30 -23.06
CA GLY A 67 -0.38 16.07 -22.31
C GLY A 67 -0.19 15.64 -20.85
N ASP A 68 1.01 15.23 -20.42
CA ASP A 68 1.25 14.82 -19.04
C ASP A 68 1.10 16.00 -18.08
N LYS A 69 0.47 15.78 -16.91
CA LYS A 69 0.46 16.76 -15.81
C LYS A 69 1.71 16.56 -14.96
N VAL A 70 2.50 17.62 -14.82
CA VAL A 70 3.79 17.60 -14.11
C VAL A 70 3.84 18.67 -13.03
N ARG A 71 4.37 18.32 -11.86
CA ARG A 71 4.58 19.26 -10.75
C ARG A 71 6.01 19.78 -10.78
N ALA A 72 6.20 21.10 -10.69
CA ALA A 72 7.52 21.70 -10.60
C ALA A 72 8.12 21.48 -9.20
N LEU A 73 9.35 20.97 -9.14
CA LEU A 73 10.09 20.70 -7.91
C LEU A 73 10.83 21.94 -7.38
N GLU A 74 11.09 22.90 -8.27
CA GLU A 74 11.87 24.10 -8.02
C GLU A 74 11.21 25.31 -8.69
N SER A 75 11.55 26.52 -8.25
CA SER A 75 11.15 27.75 -8.95
C SER A 75 12.27 28.18 -9.89
N CYS A 76 11.97 28.55 -11.13
CA CYS A 76 13.02 29.01 -12.04
C CYS A 76 13.35 30.50 -11.79
N TYR A 77 14.60 30.89 -12.11
CA TYR A 77 15.13 32.24 -11.86
C TYR A 77 14.35 33.36 -12.55
N GLY A 78 13.59 33.06 -13.61
CA GLY A 78 12.71 33.98 -14.34
C GLY A 78 11.23 33.96 -13.91
N GLY A 79 10.91 33.34 -12.77
CA GLY A 79 9.54 33.29 -12.23
C GLY A 79 8.58 32.34 -12.96
N GLY A 80 9.15 31.31 -13.59
CA GLY A 80 8.60 30.20 -14.39
C GLY A 80 7.24 29.57 -14.05
N TYR A 81 7.08 28.29 -13.96
CA TYR A 81 7.76 27.40 -13.04
C TYR A 81 7.98 28.00 -11.66
N LYS A 82 6.91 27.92 -10.85
CA LYS A 82 6.96 28.04 -9.40
C LYS A 82 6.93 26.65 -8.79
N LYS A 83 7.80 26.41 -7.82
CA LYS A 83 7.81 25.17 -7.04
C LYS A 83 6.42 24.84 -6.50
N GLY A 84 5.99 23.60 -6.65
CA GLY A 84 4.71 23.07 -6.18
C GLY A 84 3.58 23.17 -7.20
N ASN A 85 3.67 24.06 -8.19
CA ASN A 85 2.62 24.21 -9.21
C ASN A 85 2.61 23.05 -10.21
N VAL A 86 1.42 22.77 -10.75
CA VAL A 86 1.19 21.72 -11.74
C VAL A 86 0.98 22.33 -13.13
N TYR A 87 1.63 21.75 -14.13
CA TYR A 87 1.64 22.22 -15.51
C TYR A 87 1.28 21.06 -16.46
N THR A 88 0.67 21.34 -17.61
CA THR A 88 0.51 20.34 -18.69
C THR A 88 1.70 20.40 -19.62
N VAL A 89 2.34 19.29 -19.97
CA VAL A 89 3.43 19.26 -20.95
C VAL A 89 2.88 19.51 -22.36
N LYS A 90 3.45 20.50 -23.07
CA LYS A 90 3.09 20.89 -24.44
C LYS A 90 4.02 20.28 -25.49
N SER A 91 5.32 20.24 -25.21
CA SER A 91 6.31 19.57 -26.05
C SER A 91 7.44 19.02 -25.20
N VAL A 92 8.10 17.99 -25.71
CA VAL A 92 9.27 17.37 -25.11
C VAL A 92 10.38 17.46 -26.15
N SER A 93 11.53 18.01 -25.76
CA SER A 93 12.71 18.11 -26.62
C SER A 93 13.73 17.09 -26.14
N ASP A 94 14.05 16.15 -27.02
CA ASP A 94 15.07 15.12 -26.77
C ASP A 94 16.50 15.70 -26.77
N GLU A 95 16.70 16.83 -27.44
CA GLU A 95 18.02 17.44 -27.65
C GLU A 95 18.56 18.14 -26.39
N TYR A 96 17.69 18.58 -25.47
CA TYR A 96 18.08 19.36 -24.29
C TYR A 96 17.48 18.89 -22.95
N ASP A 97 16.89 17.68 -22.90
CA ASP A 97 16.13 17.18 -21.73
C ASP A 97 15.13 18.24 -21.19
N HIS A 98 14.47 18.96 -22.10
CA HIS A 98 13.62 20.11 -21.79
C HIS A 98 12.16 19.79 -22.13
N ILE A 99 11.25 20.19 -21.24
CA ILE A 99 9.81 20.19 -21.51
C ILE A 99 9.30 21.63 -21.61
N THR A 100 8.41 21.87 -22.57
CA THR A 100 7.57 23.07 -22.58
C THR A 100 6.20 22.70 -22.02
N THR A 101 5.48 23.68 -21.46
CA THR A 101 4.16 23.44 -20.85
C THR A 101 3.09 24.35 -21.44
N GLU A 102 1.82 23.96 -21.32
CA GLU A 102 0.65 24.76 -21.72
C GLU A 102 0.48 25.99 -20.83
N LEU A 103 -0.24 27.00 -21.33
CA LEU A 103 -0.51 28.25 -20.60
C LEU A 103 -1.21 28.00 -19.27
N ASP A 104 -0.70 28.61 -18.20
CA ASP A 104 -1.49 28.96 -17.02
C ASP A 104 -1.99 30.41 -17.13
N ASP A 105 -2.79 30.87 -16.16
CA ASP A 105 -3.37 32.23 -16.08
C ASP A 105 -2.32 33.37 -16.06
N LYS A 106 -1.02 33.07 -16.17
CA LYS A 106 0.08 34.03 -16.12
C LYS A 106 0.97 34.04 -17.38
N GLY A 107 0.55 33.39 -18.46
CA GLY A 107 1.12 33.59 -19.81
C GLY A 107 2.20 32.58 -20.23
N SER A 108 2.37 32.46 -21.55
CA SER A 108 3.23 31.47 -22.24
C SER A 108 4.71 31.59 -21.89
N ARG A 109 5.39 30.46 -21.68
CA ARG A 109 6.84 30.40 -21.42
C ARG A 109 7.51 29.56 -22.50
N THR A 110 7.90 30.23 -23.59
CA THR A 110 8.53 29.66 -24.78
C THR A 110 9.86 28.96 -24.53
N ASN A 111 10.54 29.29 -23.43
CA ASN A 111 11.79 28.64 -23.04
C ASN A 111 11.46 27.50 -22.07
N GLY A 112 11.20 26.31 -22.61
CA GLY A 112 11.01 25.08 -21.82
C GLY A 112 12.08 24.91 -20.74
N TRP A 113 11.81 24.08 -19.74
CA TRP A 113 12.72 23.86 -18.62
C TRP A 113 13.07 22.39 -18.47
N ARG A 114 14.21 22.10 -17.83
CA ARG A 114 14.75 20.76 -17.67
C ARG A 114 13.73 19.80 -17.05
N ALA A 115 13.55 18.61 -17.64
CA ALA A 115 12.63 17.58 -17.16
C ALA A 115 12.99 17.10 -15.74
N SER A 116 14.25 17.23 -15.33
CA SER A 116 14.68 16.99 -13.94
C SER A 116 14.06 17.94 -12.91
N ALA A 117 13.62 19.14 -13.32
CA ALA A 117 12.94 20.10 -12.44
C ALA A 117 11.45 19.77 -12.23
N PHE A 118 10.97 18.67 -12.81
CA PHE A 118 9.59 18.23 -12.71
C PHE A 118 9.48 16.78 -12.26
N GLU A 119 8.34 16.47 -11.64
CA GLU A 119 7.90 15.11 -11.37
C GLU A 119 6.49 14.89 -11.94
N PRO A 120 6.08 13.65 -12.23
CA PRO A 120 4.69 13.35 -12.56
C PRO A 120 3.80 13.87 -11.44
N SER A 121 2.80 14.68 -11.78
CA SER A 121 1.82 15.07 -10.79
C SER A 121 1.10 13.79 -10.33
N PRO A 122 0.97 13.54 -9.02
CA PRO A 122 0.15 12.42 -8.57
C PRO A 122 -1.26 12.68 -9.08
N THR A 123 -1.67 11.91 -10.09
CA THR A 123 -3.05 11.85 -10.56
C THR A 123 -3.86 11.21 -9.44
N TYR A 124 -4.26 12.02 -8.45
CA TYR A 124 -5.57 11.84 -7.87
C TYR A 124 -6.54 11.98 -9.03
N ALA A 125 -7.22 10.89 -9.37
CA ALA A 125 -8.45 10.96 -10.13
C ALA A 125 -9.37 11.95 -9.39
N SER A 126 -9.46 13.16 -9.90
CA SER A 126 -10.34 14.19 -9.36
C SER A 126 -11.07 14.82 -10.54
N CYS A 127 -12.39 14.70 -10.49
CA CYS A 127 -13.25 15.70 -11.09
C CYS A 127 -12.82 17.07 -10.54
N ALA A 128 -12.73 18.04 -11.45
CA ALA A 128 -12.25 19.38 -11.19
C ALA A 128 -13.10 20.11 -10.13
N ALA A 129 -12.43 20.66 -9.10
CA ALA A 129 -12.75 21.95 -8.49
C ALA A 129 -11.66 22.39 -7.50
N ALA A 130 -11.10 23.57 -7.77
CA ALA A 130 -10.58 24.57 -6.83
C ALA A 130 -9.20 24.39 -6.17
N GLU A 131 -8.25 25.20 -6.68
CA GLU A 131 -7.34 26.05 -5.88
C GLU A 131 -8.15 26.78 -4.77
N VAL A 132 -7.71 27.02 -3.53
CA VAL A 132 -6.58 27.84 -3.05
C VAL A 132 -6.33 27.54 -1.55
N ASP A 133 -5.12 27.88 -1.09
CA ASP A 133 -4.63 28.19 0.27
C ASP A 133 -4.16 27.06 1.19
N ASN A 134 -2.83 26.88 1.14
CA ASN A 134 -2.02 26.07 2.02
C ASN A 134 -2.06 26.58 3.46
N LEU A 135 -2.72 25.84 4.34
CA LEU A 135 -2.61 25.99 5.81
C LEU A 135 -1.37 25.28 6.41
N ALA A 136 -0.39 24.88 5.60
CA ALA A 136 0.70 24.01 6.04
C ALA A 136 1.90 24.73 6.69
N ASP A 137 1.98 26.07 6.64
CA ASP A 137 3.19 26.79 7.04
C ASP A 137 3.16 27.41 8.46
N GLU A 138 2.06 27.33 9.24
CA GLU A 138 1.97 28.05 10.53
C GLU A 138 2.14 27.21 11.81
N TYR A 139 2.22 25.88 11.79
CA TYR A 139 2.46 25.12 13.02
C TYR A 139 3.42 23.92 12.84
N GLY A 140 4.70 24.19 13.11
CA GLY A 140 5.68 23.28 13.73
C GLY A 140 5.75 21.82 13.23
N GLY A 141 6.75 21.53 12.41
CA GLY A 141 6.98 20.22 11.79
C GLY A 141 7.16 19.05 12.77
N GLY A 142 6.40 17.99 12.53
CA GLY A 142 6.67 16.61 12.96
C GLY A 142 7.09 15.77 11.75
N ARG A 143 8.28 15.17 11.82
CA ARG A 143 8.90 14.36 10.75
C ARG A 143 8.01 13.16 10.38
N LYS A 144 7.69 13.00 9.10
CA LYS A 144 7.04 11.80 8.56
C LYS A 144 8.06 10.66 8.46
N ALA A 145 7.74 9.51 9.06
CA ALA A 145 8.47 8.26 8.88
C ALA A 145 8.33 7.80 7.42
N MET A 146 9.46 7.60 6.76
CA MET A 146 9.57 7.15 5.38
C MET A 146 9.79 5.64 5.38
N VAL A 147 8.88 4.89 4.76
CA VAL A 147 9.09 3.48 4.43
C VAL A 147 10.22 3.39 3.41
N ARG A 148 11.36 2.78 3.78
CA ARG A 148 12.54 2.62 2.91
C ARG A 148 12.73 1.16 2.50
N LYS A 149 12.86 0.93 1.19
CA LYS A 149 13.25 -0.33 0.51
C LYS A 149 14.78 -0.38 0.31
N PRO A 150 15.36 -1.55 -0.05
CA PRO A 150 16.67 -2.00 0.43
C PRO A 150 17.85 -1.38 -0.31
N GLY A 151 18.90 -1.08 0.46
CA GLY A 151 20.13 -0.46 -0.01
C GLY A 151 20.48 0.71 0.89
N TYR A 152 21.11 0.46 2.03
CA TYR A 152 21.66 1.54 2.84
C TYR A 152 23.05 1.22 3.38
N ARG A 153 23.93 2.21 3.17
CA ARG A 153 25.21 2.41 3.83
C ARG A 153 24.98 2.64 5.32
N PHE A 154 25.82 2.08 6.19
CA PHE A 154 25.79 2.40 7.61
C PHE A 154 26.35 3.81 7.83
N THR A 155 25.48 4.80 8.07
CA THR A 155 25.88 6.03 8.78
C THR A 155 25.85 5.75 10.28
N ASN A 156 26.65 6.48 11.07
CA ASN A 156 26.96 6.33 12.51
C ASN A 156 25.81 6.09 13.53
N ILE A 157 24.56 5.88 13.10
CA ILE A 157 23.37 5.68 13.94
C ILE A 157 23.03 4.18 14.12
N ASP A 158 23.55 3.27 13.29
CA ASP A 158 23.23 1.83 13.32
C ASP A 158 24.45 0.93 13.65
N ARG A 159 25.34 1.34 14.57
CA ARG A 159 26.42 0.46 15.04
C ARG A 159 25.84 -0.57 16.03
N PRO A 160 26.06 -1.88 15.84
CA PRO A 160 25.68 -2.87 16.84
C PRO A 160 26.45 -2.62 18.14
N ASN A 161 25.79 -2.75 19.27
CA ASN A 161 26.42 -2.60 20.59
C ASN A 161 27.09 -3.92 21.02
N PRO A 162 28.10 -3.88 21.90
CA PRO A 162 28.59 -5.06 22.59
C PRO A 162 27.41 -5.86 23.21
N GLY A 163 27.30 -7.14 22.87
CA GLY A 163 26.21 -8.03 23.26
C GLY A 163 25.15 -8.30 22.18
N ASP A 164 25.07 -7.47 21.14
CA ASP A 164 24.15 -7.71 20.03
C ASP A 164 24.58 -8.93 19.20
N ARG A 165 23.60 -9.65 18.62
CA ARG A 165 23.87 -10.78 17.72
C ARG A 165 23.72 -10.35 16.27
N VAL A 166 24.74 -10.65 15.47
CA VAL A 166 24.84 -10.24 14.07
C VAL A 166 24.95 -11.48 13.17
N SER A 167 24.05 -11.61 12.20
CA SER A 167 24.07 -12.70 11.22
C SER A 167 24.93 -12.35 10.00
N ILE A 168 25.90 -13.21 9.69
CA ILE A 168 26.84 -13.02 8.57
C ILE A 168 26.60 -14.13 7.55
N GLY A 169 25.60 -13.94 6.69
CA GLY A 169 25.28 -14.87 5.59
C GLY A 169 25.24 -16.34 6.03
N GLU A 170 25.91 -17.22 5.27
CA GLU A 170 25.99 -18.65 5.56
C GLU A 170 26.92 -19.00 6.73
N GLN A 171 27.68 -18.04 7.27
CA GLN A 171 28.63 -18.31 8.35
C GLN A 171 27.97 -18.42 9.73
N GLY A 172 26.70 -18.02 9.85
CA GLY A 172 25.94 -18.10 11.10
C GLY A 172 25.83 -16.76 11.83
N THR A 173 25.34 -16.81 13.07
CA THR A 173 25.04 -15.63 13.90
C THR A 173 25.99 -15.55 15.08
N PHE A 174 26.65 -14.41 15.27
CA PHE A 174 27.72 -14.24 16.24
C PHE A 174 27.43 -13.09 17.22
N ALA A 175 27.82 -13.25 18.50
CA ALA A 175 27.74 -12.17 19.48
C ALA A 175 28.86 -11.14 19.28
N VAL A 176 28.50 -9.86 19.26
CA VAL A 176 29.44 -8.73 19.19
C VAL A 176 30.12 -8.54 20.54
N LYS A 177 31.45 -8.56 20.54
CA LYS A 177 32.30 -8.32 21.71
C LYS A 177 32.61 -6.83 21.87
N ASP A 178 33.01 -6.17 20.79
CA ASP A 178 33.30 -4.74 20.76
C ASP A 178 33.27 -4.20 19.32
N VAL A 179 33.09 -2.89 19.16
CA VAL A 179 33.13 -2.18 17.88
C VAL A 179 34.12 -1.02 17.95
N THR A 180 35.15 -1.06 17.11
CA THR A 180 36.22 -0.06 17.13
C THR A 180 35.76 1.28 16.53
N ALA A 181 36.47 2.37 16.84
CA ALA A 181 36.13 3.72 16.37
C ALA A 181 36.08 3.81 14.83
N ASP A 182 36.97 3.08 14.17
CA ASP A 182 37.14 2.87 12.73
C ASP A 182 36.17 1.85 12.09
N GLY A 183 35.23 1.30 12.88
CA GLY A 183 34.08 0.55 12.36
C GLY A 183 34.30 -0.95 12.20
N TYR A 184 35.31 -1.52 12.87
CA TYR A 184 35.51 -2.97 12.91
C TYR A 184 34.70 -3.62 14.03
N ILE A 185 34.16 -4.81 13.78
CA ILE A 185 33.40 -5.59 14.75
C ILE A 185 34.21 -6.79 15.20
N HIS A 186 34.39 -6.95 16.52
CA HIS A 186 34.97 -8.13 17.16
C HIS A 186 33.86 -9.06 17.64
N PHE A 187 34.02 -10.38 17.50
CA PHE A 187 33.02 -11.37 17.93
C PHE A 187 33.50 -12.19 19.12
N ALA A 188 32.61 -12.45 20.08
CA ALA A 188 32.95 -13.19 21.31
C ALA A 188 33.02 -14.71 21.09
N ASP A 189 32.31 -15.22 20.08
CA ASP A 189 32.04 -16.66 19.92
C ASP A 189 33.08 -17.39 19.01
N ARG A 190 34.22 -16.77 18.64
CA ARG A 190 35.25 -17.41 17.81
C ARG A 190 36.61 -17.55 18.50
N PRO A 191 37.36 -18.66 18.25
CA PRO A 191 38.67 -18.90 18.90
C PRO A 191 39.86 -18.09 18.33
N ARG A 192 39.65 -17.15 17.40
CA ARG A 192 40.70 -16.26 16.86
C ARG A 192 40.08 -14.91 16.56
N ASP A 193 40.74 -13.82 16.95
CA ASP A 193 40.34 -12.43 16.66
C ASP A 193 40.14 -12.23 15.16
N THR A 194 38.92 -12.49 14.68
CA THR A 194 38.54 -12.30 13.29
C THR A 194 37.84 -10.96 13.21
N THR A 195 38.58 -9.94 12.80
CA THR A 195 38.08 -8.56 12.69
C THR A 195 37.41 -8.38 11.33
N TRP A 196 36.18 -7.88 11.30
CA TRP A 196 35.46 -7.62 10.05
C TRP A 196 35.23 -6.13 9.84
N GLN A 197 35.57 -5.63 8.65
CA GLN A 197 35.37 -4.24 8.26
C GLN A 197 34.03 -4.05 7.55
N LEU A 198 33.28 -3.02 7.91
CA LEU A 198 32.16 -2.54 7.11
C LEU A 198 32.70 -1.89 5.83
N HIS A 199 32.73 -2.63 4.71
CA HIS A 199 33.11 -2.07 3.41
C HIS A 199 31.96 -1.25 2.80
N ASP A 200 32.27 -0.03 2.37
CA ASP A 200 31.33 0.92 1.76
C ASP A 200 31.14 0.73 0.24
N THR A 201 31.29 -0.48 -0.29
CA THR A 201 31.13 -0.74 -1.73
C THR A 201 30.38 -2.03 -2.05
N GLN A 202 29.65 -1.98 -3.16
CA GLN A 202 28.71 -2.95 -3.69
C GLN A 202 29.31 -4.37 -3.83
N SER A 203 29.09 -5.24 -2.84
CA SER A 203 28.86 -6.69 -3.05
C SER A 203 28.45 -7.42 -1.76
N SER A 204 27.25 -8.01 -1.83
CA SER A 204 26.75 -9.18 -1.09
C SER A 204 27.44 -9.61 0.21
N SER A 205 26.86 -9.19 1.34
CA SER A 205 26.36 -10.08 2.41
C SER A 205 25.45 -9.24 3.31
N ALA A 206 24.16 -9.56 3.31
CA ALA A 206 23.17 -8.79 4.08
C ALA A 206 23.36 -9.06 5.58
N CYS A 207 23.89 -8.06 6.28
CA CYS A 207 23.98 -8.05 7.73
C CYS A 207 22.61 -7.62 8.27
N THR A 208 21.86 -8.53 8.90
CA THR A 208 20.52 -8.24 9.44
C THR A 208 20.55 -8.36 10.95
N LEU A 209 20.10 -7.32 11.65
CA LEU A 209 19.86 -7.36 13.09
C LEU A 209 18.68 -8.31 13.36
N VAL A 210 18.96 -9.44 14.00
CA VAL A 210 17.93 -10.39 14.45
C VAL A 210 17.59 -10.02 15.88
N GLN A 211 16.33 -9.64 16.12
CA GLN A 211 15.81 -9.43 17.46
C GLN A 211 15.93 -10.75 18.25
N ALA A 212 16.67 -10.72 19.34
CA ALA A 212 17.00 -11.92 20.12
C ALA A 212 15.75 -12.66 20.59
N ALA A 213 15.75 -14.00 20.45
CA ALA A 213 14.84 -14.86 21.18
C ALA A 213 15.13 -14.66 22.67
N THR A 214 14.20 -14.01 23.36
CA THR A 214 14.24 -13.85 24.81
C THR A 214 14.08 -15.22 25.45
N ALA A 215 14.86 -15.50 26.50
CA ALA A 215 14.60 -16.63 27.38
C ALA A 215 13.12 -16.58 27.81
N LEU A 216 12.41 -17.70 27.70
CA LEU A 216 10.98 -17.77 27.97
C LEU A 216 10.71 -17.27 29.38
N ARG A 217 10.00 -16.14 29.50
CA ARG A 217 9.59 -15.59 30.80
C ARG A 217 8.12 -15.92 31.05
N ILE A 218 7.86 -16.74 32.06
CA ILE A 218 6.50 -17.10 32.45
C ILE A 218 5.90 -15.97 33.29
N GLU A 219 4.66 -15.59 32.99
CA GLU A 219 3.90 -14.57 33.70
C GLU A 219 2.50 -15.10 34.04
N ALA A 220 2.00 -14.77 35.23
CA ALA A 220 0.65 -15.13 35.62
C ALA A 220 -0.40 -14.46 34.70
N GLY A 221 -1.46 -15.18 34.36
CA GLY A 221 -2.53 -14.74 33.46
C GLY A 221 -2.29 -15.07 31.99
N LYS A 222 -1.08 -15.47 31.59
CA LYS A 222 -0.74 -15.79 30.20
C LYS A 222 -0.92 -17.27 29.85
N PHE A 223 -0.97 -17.56 28.55
CA PHE A 223 -1.02 -18.91 27.99
C PHE A 223 0.31 -19.25 27.32
N TYR A 224 0.66 -20.53 27.31
CA TYR A 224 1.93 -21.04 26.79
C TYR A 224 1.70 -22.31 25.97
N LYS A 225 2.66 -22.60 25.09
CA LYS A 225 2.68 -23.81 24.27
C LYS A 225 3.65 -24.82 24.87
N THR A 226 3.17 -26.03 25.11
CA THR A 226 4.00 -27.15 25.53
C THR A 226 4.80 -27.73 24.36
N ARG A 227 5.81 -28.54 24.66
CA ARG A 227 6.65 -29.21 23.68
C ARG A 227 5.86 -30.14 22.75
N ASP A 228 4.81 -30.79 23.27
CA ASP A 228 3.87 -31.60 22.50
C ASP A 228 2.77 -30.80 21.77
N GLY A 229 2.77 -29.47 21.91
CA GLY A 229 1.94 -28.54 21.15
C GLY A 229 0.59 -28.18 21.77
N ARG A 230 0.30 -28.60 23.00
CA ARG A 230 -0.91 -28.20 23.74
C ARG A 230 -0.85 -26.75 24.23
N LYS A 231 -2.02 -26.11 24.36
CA LYS A 231 -2.20 -24.80 24.99
C LYS A 231 -2.37 -24.97 26.50
N VAL A 232 -1.56 -24.27 27.29
CA VAL A 232 -1.59 -24.35 28.76
C VAL A 232 -1.71 -22.95 29.36
N GLY A 233 -2.67 -22.77 30.25
CA GLY A 233 -2.95 -21.50 30.94
C GLY A 233 -4.43 -21.30 31.25
N PRO A 234 -4.83 -20.15 31.82
CA PRO A 234 -3.95 -19.06 32.23
C PRO A 234 -3.03 -19.51 33.37
N MET A 235 -1.75 -19.15 33.30
CA MET A 235 -0.78 -19.50 34.33
C MET A 235 -1.12 -18.78 35.63
N VAL A 236 -1.00 -19.48 36.74
CA VAL A 236 -1.15 -18.90 38.07
C VAL A 236 0.14 -19.10 38.86
N SER A 237 0.47 -18.12 39.70
CA SER A 237 1.60 -18.26 40.61
C SER A 237 1.25 -19.25 41.73
N SER A 238 2.05 -20.31 41.87
CA SER A 238 1.87 -21.35 42.88
C SER A 238 2.15 -20.88 44.31
N ALA A 239 2.63 -19.63 44.50
CA ALA A 239 2.84 -19.01 45.81
C ALA A 239 1.56 -18.97 46.67
N ARG A 240 0.37 -19.13 46.08
CA ARG A 240 -0.91 -19.24 46.80
C ARG A 240 -1.29 -20.65 47.24
N ARG A 241 -0.68 -21.72 46.71
CA ARG A 241 -1.10 -23.12 46.94
C ARG A 241 -0.13 -23.98 47.75
N GLY A 242 0.97 -23.42 48.24
CA GLY A 242 1.92 -24.14 49.12
C GLY A 242 2.74 -25.24 48.40
N ILE A 243 2.73 -25.25 47.07
CA ILE A 243 3.55 -26.14 46.25
C ILE A 243 4.96 -25.55 46.17
N ASP A 244 5.95 -26.43 46.27
CA ASP A 244 7.40 -26.22 46.29
C ASP A 244 7.90 -24.93 45.61
N ARG A 245 8.83 -24.22 46.26
CA ARG A 245 9.52 -23.02 45.70
C ARG A 245 10.17 -23.31 44.34
N GLN A 246 10.42 -24.58 44.06
CA GLN A 246 10.98 -25.06 42.83
C GLN A 246 10.05 -24.90 41.60
N TYR A 247 8.73 -24.85 41.80
CA TYR A 247 7.73 -24.79 40.72
C TYR A 247 6.78 -23.60 40.91
N PRO A 248 7.23 -22.36 40.65
CA PRO A 248 6.47 -21.13 40.93
C PRO A 248 5.22 -20.92 40.07
N PHE A 249 5.00 -21.72 39.02
CA PHE A 249 3.88 -21.58 38.10
C PHE A 249 3.05 -22.86 37.98
N THR A 250 1.73 -22.74 37.91
CA THR A 250 0.79 -23.86 37.72
C THR A 250 -0.45 -23.37 36.95
N VAL A 251 -1.45 -24.23 36.77
CA VAL A 251 -2.75 -23.91 36.18
C VAL A 251 -3.88 -24.34 37.10
N ASP A 252 -5.02 -23.64 37.07
CA ASP A 252 -6.16 -23.93 37.97
C ASP A 252 -7.00 -25.15 37.53
N HIS A 253 -6.78 -25.67 36.32
CA HIS A 253 -7.46 -26.85 35.79
C HIS A 253 -6.60 -28.11 35.92
N GLU A 254 -7.23 -29.29 35.92
CA GLU A 254 -6.52 -30.56 35.97
C GLU A 254 -5.62 -30.70 34.74
N PHE A 255 -4.31 -30.70 34.98
CA PHE A 255 -3.29 -30.92 33.96
C PHE A 255 -2.41 -32.08 34.43
N SER A 256 -2.71 -33.28 33.94
CA SER A 256 -2.04 -34.51 34.37
C SER A 256 -0.92 -34.89 33.41
N THR A 257 0.31 -34.73 33.86
CA THR A 257 1.51 -35.41 33.35
C THR A 257 2.26 -35.96 34.58
N ALA A 258 2.78 -37.18 34.50
CA ALA A 258 2.96 -38.11 35.63
C ALA A 258 3.92 -37.70 36.77
N PHE A 259 4.50 -36.51 36.77
CA PHE A 259 5.66 -36.18 37.61
C PHE A 259 5.65 -34.80 38.30
N ALA A 260 4.77 -33.85 37.91
CA ALA A 260 4.71 -32.53 38.53
C ALA A 260 3.32 -31.88 38.42
N GLU A 261 3.00 -30.92 39.29
CA GLU A 261 1.76 -30.10 39.20
C GLU A 261 2.05 -28.68 38.71
N GLY A 262 3.28 -28.39 38.25
CA GLY A 262 3.70 -27.04 37.89
C GLY A 262 5.00 -26.96 37.10
N TRP A 263 5.37 -25.73 36.72
CA TRP A 263 6.53 -25.39 35.91
C TRP A 263 7.52 -24.53 36.68
N ARG A 264 8.81 -24.73 36.39
CA ARG A 264 9.90 -23.87 36.83
C ARG A 264 9.90 -22.55 36.06
N GLU A 265 10.68 -21.57 36.51
CA GLU A 265 10.78 -20.25 35.84
C GLU A 265 11.26 -20.34 34.39
N ASP A 266 12.03 -21.38 34.05
CA ASP A 266 12.56 -21.63 32.71
C ASP A 266 11.61 -22.42 31.78
N GLY A 267 10.42 -22.78 32.26
CA GLY A 267 9.43 -23.54 31.47
C GLY A 267 9.54 -25.05 31.61
N THR A 268 10.50 -25.58 32.36
CA THR A 268 10.63 -27.03 32.54
C THR A 268 9.54 -27.58 33.48
N PHE A 269 8.97 -28.72 33.08
CA PHE A 269 7.90 -29.40 33.82
C PHE A 269 8.45 -30.53 34.70
N SER A 270 9.40 -31.30 34.18
CA SER A 270 9.94 -32.48 34.87
C SER A 270 11.05 -32.12 35.87
N PRO A 271 11.19 -32.87 36.99
CA PRO A 271 12.36 -32.79 37.86
C PRO A 271 13.61 -33.42 37.24
N PHE A 272 13.45 -34.19 36.15
CA PHE A 272 14.56 -34.82 35.45
C PHE A 272 15.17 -33.86 34.41
N PRO A 273 16.48 -33.99 34.12
CA PRO A 273 17.17 -33.12 33.17
C PRO A 273 16.79 -33.38 31.70
N GLU A 274 15.94 -34.36 31.42
CA GLU A 274 15.49 -34.69 30.07
C GLU A 274 14.28 -33.84 29.67
N PRO A 275 14.19 -33.40 28.39
CA PRO A 275 13.04 -32.66 27.91
C PRO A 275 11.75 -33.45 28.09
N ASP A 276 10.73 -32.82 28.65
CA ASP A 276 9.41 -33.42 28.88
C ASP A 276 8.39 -32.83 27.90
N ASP A 277 7.39 -33.63 27.52
CA ASP A 277 6.29 -33.21 26.66
C ASP A 277 5.50 -32.04 27.26
N GLY A 278 5.50 -31.93 28.59
CA GLY A 278 4.92 -30.84 29.37
C GLY A 278 5.75 -29.55 29.41
N ASP A 279 6.99 -29.53 28.92
CA ASP A 279 7.84 -28.33 28.95
C ASP A 279 7.23 -27.19 28.12
N LEU A 280 7.26 -25.97 28.64
CA LEU A 280 6.85 -24.78 27.91
C LEU A 280 7.98 -24.33 26.98
N ILE A 281 7.67 -24.18 25.70
CA ILE A 281 8.65 -23.80 24.67
C ILE A 281 8.40 -22.42 24.07
N ALA A 282 7.21 -21.84 24.27
CA ALA A 282 6.84 -20.51 23.79
C ALA A 282 5.61 -19.95 24.53
N GLU A 283 5.46 -18.62 24.56
CA GLU A 283 4.18 -17.97 24.88
C GLU A 283 3.15 -18.31 23.78
N TRP A 284 1.93 -18.70 24.17
CA TRP A 284 0.87 -19.02 23.23
C TRP A 284 0.30 -17.72 22.68
N GLN A 285 0.57 -17.47 21.40
CA GLN A 285 -0.12 -16.44 20.64
C GLN A 285 -1.36 -17.08 20.02
N ASP A 286 -2.54 -16.46 20.23
CA ASP A 286 -3.73 -16.88 19.49
C ASP A 286 -3.44 -16.78 17.99
N GLU A 287 -3.80 -17.82 17.25
CA GLU A 287 -3.51 -17.90 15.81
C GLU A 287 -4.01 -16.63 15.11
N PRO A 288 -3.26 -16.12 14.11
CA PRO A 288 -3.69 -14.93 13.39
C PRO A 288 -5.08 -15.18 12.82
N ALA A 289 -6.00 -14.26 13.14
CA ALA A 289 -7.37 -14.30 12.64
C ALA A 289 -7.37 -14.61 11.14
N ALA A 290 -8.25 -15.53 10.72
CA ALA A 290 -8.33 -15.96 9.34
C ALA A 290 -8.34 -14.76 8.39
N LYS A 291 -7.42 -14.77 7.41
CA LYS A 291 -7.24 -13.68 6.42
C LYS A 291 -8.49 -13.45 5.57
N PHE A 292 -9.33 -14.48 5.40
CA PHE A 292 -10.58 -14.45 4.63
C PHE A 292 -11.76 -15.05 5.42
N LYS A 293 -12.99 -14.66 5.06
CA LYS A 293 -14.25 -15.24 5.58
C LYS A 293 -15.11 -15.83 4.46
N VAL A 294 -16.02 -16.73 4.84
CA VAL A 294 -17.01 -17.31 3.92
C VAL A 294 -17.79 -16.20 3.21
N GLY A 295 -17.89 -16.30 1.88
CA GLY A 295 -18.52 -15.30 1.02
C GLY A 295 -17.55 -14.26 0.42
N ASP A 296 -16.31 -14.17 0.89
CA ASP A 296 -15.33 -13.25 0.30
C ASP A 296 -15.00 -13.65 -1.14
N LYS A 297 -14.81 -12.64 -1.99
CA LYS A 297 -14.30 -12.81 -3.35
C LYS A 297 -12.79 -12.67 -3.34
N ILE A 298 -12.08 -13.68 -3.83
CA ILE A 298 -10.61 -13.72 -3.84
C ILE A 298 -10.06 -14.12 -5.20
N GLY A 299 -8.88 -13.61 -5.55
CA GLY A 299 -8.12 -14.00 -6.72
C GLY A 299 -6.90 -14.83 -6.33
N CYS A 300 -6.38 -15.60 -7.28
CA CYS A 300 -5.14 -16.38 -7.11
C CYS A 300 -4.16 -16.07 -8.26
N THR A 301 -2.94 -15.66 -7.93
CA THR A 301 -1.89 -15.39 -8.93
C THR A 301 -1.32 -16.67 -9.55
N THR A 302 -1.35 -17.79 -8.83
CA THR A 302 -0.73 -19.05 -9.26
C THR A 302 -1.45 -19.71 -10.43
N ASN A 303 -2.78 -19.68 -10.44
CA ASN A 303 -3.59 -20.29 -11.50
C ASN A 303 -4.28 -19.28 -12.42
N LYS A 304 -3.92 -17.99 -12.32
CA LYS A 304 -4.42 -16.88 -13.16
C LYS A 304 -5.93 -16.66 -13.13
N ALA A 305 -6.66 -17.33 -12.23
CA ALA A 305 -8.09 -17.13 -12.06
C ALA A 305 -8.34 -16.08 -10.97
N THR A 306 -9.14 -15.09 -11.34
CA THR A 306 -9.38 -13.87 -10.56
C THR A 306 -10.81 -13.79 -10.08
N ASN A 307 -11.49 -14.93 -9.85
CA ASN A 307 -12.88 -14.90 -9.38
C ASN A 307 -13.27 -16.17 -8.61
N TYR A 308 -12.71 -16.32 -7.41
CA TYR A 308 -13.09 -17.35 -6.47
C TYR A 308 -14.01 -16.77 -5.39
N VAL A 309 -14.96 -17.58 -4.90
CA VAL A 309 -15.79 -17.27 -3.74
C VAL A 309 -15.44 -18.23 -2.61
N VAL A 310 -15.11 -17.70 -1.43
CA VAL A 310 -14.82 -18.52 -0.26
C VAL A 310 -16.07 -19.25 0.21
N LYS A 311 -16.01 -20.58 0.27
CA LYS A 311 -17.11 -21.44 0.71
C LYS A 311 -16.92 -21.93 2.14
N LYS A 312 -15.67 -22.14 2.56
CA LYS A 312 -15.34 -22.63 3.89
C LYS A 312 -13.96 -22.13 4.32
N VAL A 313 -13.82 -21.82 5.60
CA VAL A 313 -12.54 -21.49 6.24
C VAL A 313 -12.35 -22.46 7.39
N SER A 314 -11.22 -23.16 7.42
CA SER A 314 -10.88 -24.16 8.44
C SER A 314 -9.42 -23.99 8.86
N GLY A 315 -9.18 -23.22 9.93
CA GLY A 315 -7.82 -22.87 10.38
C GLY A 315 -7.02 -22.16 9.29
N ASP A 316 -5.89 -22.75 8.90
CA ASP A 316 -5.03 -22.26 7.81
C ASP A 316 -5.49 -22.70 6.41
N LYS A 317 -6.71 -23.21 6.23
CA LYS A 317 -7.22 -23.60 4.91
C LYS A 317 -8.47 -22.83 4.53
N VAL A 318 -8.54 -22.49 3.26
CA VAL A 318 -9.68 -21.79 2.65
C VAL A 318 -10.12 -22.59 1.43
N ASP A 319 -11.34 -23.11 1.50
CA ASP A 319 -12.00 -23.75 0.36
C ASP A 319 -12.78 -22.70 -0.41
N VAL A 320 -12.56 -22.66 -1.71
CA VAL A 320 -13.15 -21.68 -2.61
C VAL A 320 -13.74 -22.33 -3.84
N ALA A 321 -14.71 -21.66 -4.43
CA ALA A 321 -15.33 -22.09 -5.67
C ALA A 321 -15.06 -21.09 -6.80
N ALA A 322 -14.67 -21.58 -7.97
CA ALA A 322 -14.72 -20.83 -9.22
C ALA A 322 -15.92 -21.31 -10.05
N LEU A 323 -16.67 -20.35 -10.59
CA LEU A 323 -17.66 -20.63 -11.62
C LEU A 323 -16.96 -20.59 -12.98
N ARG A 324 -16.98 -21.71 -13.71
CA ARG A 324 -16.51 -21.74 -15.09
C ARG A 324 -17.52 -21.10 -16.04
N LEU A 325 -17.04 -20.70 -17.21
CA LEU A 325 -17.87 -20.15 -18.29
C LEU A 325 -18.93 -21.15 -18.80
N ASP A 326 -18.73 -22.46 -18.56
CA ASP A 326 -19.68 -23.52 -18.90
C ASP A 326 -20.74 -23.77 -17.80
N GLY A 327 -20.75 -22.95 -16.74
CA GLY A 327 -21.70 -23.04 -15.63
C GLY A 327 -21.36 -24.10 -14.57
N ARG A 328 -20.23 -24.82 -14.71
CA ARG A 328 -19.78 -25.78 -13.69
C ARG A 328 -19.02 -25.09 -12.57
N GLU A 329 -19.32 -25.47 -11.33
CA GLU A 329 -18.61 -25.00 -10.14
C GLU A 329 -17.44 -25.95 -9.85
N GLU A 330 -16.24 -25.40 -9.78
CA GLU A 330 -15.05 -26.14 -9.35
C GLU A 330 -14.57 -25.63 -8.01
N THR A 331 -14.27 -26.57 -7.11
CA THR A 331 -13.80 -26.26 -5.76
C THR A 331 -12.29 -26.45 -5.67
N TYR A 332 -11.62 -25.51 -5.02
CA TYR A 332 -10.18 -25.50 -4.80
C TYR A 332 -9.91 -25.19 -3.32
N THR A 333 -8.84 -25.77 -2.78
CA THR A 333 -8.40 -25.50 -1.40
C THR A 333 -7.05 -24.80 -1.43
N PHE A 334 -6.95 -23.66 -0.75
CA PHE A 334 -5.74 -22.86 -0.62
C PHE A 334 -5.33 -22.74 0.85
N SER A 335 -4.04 -22.48 1.12
CA SER A 335 -3.61 -22.05 2.46
C SER A 335 -4.05 -20.60 2.68
N ASN A 336 -4.57 -20.31 3.86
CA ASN A 336 -5.06 -18.98 4.25
C ASN A 336 -3.92 -17.96 4.32
N GLN A 337 -2.69 -18.42 4.56
CA GLN A 337 -1.48 -17.59 4.57
C GLN A 337 -0.80 -17.47 3.19
N ASP A 338 -1.31 -18.12 2.14
CA ASP A 338 -0.67 -18.07 0.82
C ASP A 338 -0.64 -16.62 0.29
N ALA A 339 0.56 -16.13 -0.01
CA ALA A 339 0.78 -14.79 -0.56
C ALA A 339 0.19 -14.64 -1.98
N ASN A 340 -0.08 -15.77 -2.64
CA ASN A 340 -0.64 -15.81 -3.98
C ASN A 340 -2.16 -15.64 -4.01
N ILE A 341 -2.86 -15.74 -2.87
CA ILE A 341 -4.29 -15.44 -2.77
C ILE A 341 -4.52 -14.05 -2.18
N PHE A 342 -5.38 -13.28 -2.85
CA PHE A 342 -5.62 -11.86 -2.54
C PHE A 342 -7.11 -11.52 -2.66
N PHE A 343 -7.56 -10.51 -1.92
CA PHE A 343 -8.93 -10.00 -2.07
C PHE A 343 -9.15 -9.46 -3.47
N LEU A 344 -10.24 -9.88 -4.11
CA LEU A 344 -10.81 -9.10 -5.19
C LEU A 344 -11.61 -7.99 -4.52
N LEU A 345 -11.06 -6.79 -4.53
CA LEU A 345 -11.85 -5.60 -4.23
C LEU A 345 -13.08 -5.66 -5.14
N PRO A 346 -14.31 -5.65 -4.59
CA PRO A 346 -15.47 -5.58 -5.44
C PRO A 346 -15.36 -4.28 -6.25
N ALA A 347 -15.40 -4.39 -7.57
CA ALA A 347 -15.79 -3.24 -8.38
C ALA A 347 -17.15 -2.79 -7.80
N ALA A 348 -17.22 -1.57 -7.27
CA ALA A 348 -18.47 -1.04 -6.70
C ALA A 348 -19.54 -1.06 -7.80
N THR A 349 -20.48 -2.02 -7.74
CA THR A 349 -21.48 -2.22 -8.80
C THR A 349 -22.90 -2.45 -8.28
N THR A 350 -23.22 -2.01 -7.07
CA THR A 350 -24.63 -2.01 -6.64
C THR A 350 -25.06 -0.69 -6.02
N ILE A 351 -26.29 -0.27 -6.31
CA ILE A 351 -26.97 0.87 -5.68
C ILE A 351 -27.00 0.68 -4.15
N ALA A 352 -27.01 -0.55 -3.65
CA ALA A 352 -26.90 -0.86 -2.22
C ALA A 352 -25.54 -0.49 -1.59
N ASP A 353 -24.42 -0.56 -2.34
CA ASP A 353 -23.11 -0.08 -1.88
C ASP A 353 -23.00 1.45 -1.86
N ILE A 354 -23.78 2.15 -2.71
CA ILE A 354 -23.91 3.62 -2.68
C ILE A 354 -24.65 4.06 -1.40
N VAL A 355 -25.56 3.23 -0.88
CA VAL A 355 -26.29 3.44 0.39
C VAL A 355 -25.50 2.91 1.59
N ARG A 356 -24.16 2.83 1.53
CA ARG A 356 -23.38 2.82 2.77
C ARG A 356 -23.64 4.13 3.49
N LYS A 357 -23.93 4.06 4.80
CA LYS A 357 -24.08 5.22 5.68
C LYS A 357 -22.72 5.87 5.88
N HIS A 358 -22.27 6.56 4.85
CA HIS A 358 -21.05 7.34 4.88
C HIS A 358 -21.14 8.35 6.00
N ALA A 359 -20.04 8.60 6.70
CA ALA A 359 -19.99 9.54 7.79
C ALA A 359 -18.80 10.49 7.64
N ILE A 360 -18.94 11.72 8.12
CA ILE A 360 -17.87 12.71 8.16
C ILE A 360 -17.60 13.11 9.61
N VAL A 361 -16.39 13.61 9.87
CA VAL A 361 -16.04 14.26 11.12
C VAL A 361 -15.98 15.77 10.90
N ALA A 362 -16.59 16.53 11.81
CA ALA A 362 -16.55 17.98 11.80
C ALA A 362 -16.12 18.53 13.16
N LEU A 363 -15.34 19.61 13.16
CA LEU A 363 -15.06 20.38 14.38
C LEU A 363 -16.36 21.01 14.87
N ILE A 364 -16.58 21.06 16.18
CA ILE A 364 -17.67 21.80 16.80
C ILE A 364 -17.10 23.09 17.38
N GLU A 365 -17.43 24.20 16.74
CA GLU A 365 -17.02 25.55 17.15
C GLU A 365 -18.27 26.36 17.49
N ASN A 366 -18.32 26.96 18.67
CA ASN A 366 -19.49 27.72 19.16
C ASN A 366 -20.82 26.92 19.10
N GLY A 367 -20.75 25.61 19.33
CA GLY A 367 -21.91 24.71 19.28
C GLY A 367 -22.40 24.35 17.89
N GLN A 368 -21.72 24.83 16.83
CA GLN A 368 -22.07 24.57 15.43
C GLN A 368 -21.05 23.64 14.78
N PRO A 369 -21.48 22.71 13.90
CA PRO A 369 -20.56 21.96 13.06
C PRO A 369 -19.86 22.86 12.06
N LYS A 370 -18.53 22.74 12.03
CA LYS A 370 -17.65 23.33 11.04
C LYS A 370 -16.96 22.19 10.28
N PRO A 371 -17.66 21.57 9.31
CA PRO A 371 -17.03 20.57 8.46
C PRO A 371 -15.91 21.20 7.64
N SER A 372 -14.90 20.39 7.29
CA SER A 372 -13.88 20.80 6.33
C SER A 372 -14.52 21.17 4.98
N THR A 373 -13.93 22.10 4.25
CA THR A 373 -14.33 22.46 2.88
C THR A 373 -14.32 21.27 1.94
N VAL A 374 -13.43 20.31 2.21
CA VAL A 374 -13.43 18.97 1.61
C VAL A 374 -13.43 17.96 2.76
N PRO A 375 -14.61 17.52 3.24
CA PRO A 375 -14.68 16.59 4.35
C PRO A 375 -14.20 15.21 3.92
N TYR A 376 -13.36 14.59 4.74
CA TYR A 376 -13.01 13.19 4.54
C TYR A 376 -14.25 12.34 4.86
N VAL A 377 -14.66 11.54 3.88
CA VAL A 377 -15.83 10.68 3.99
C VAL A 377 -15.38 9.29 4.41
N HIS A 378 -15.78 8.89 5.61
CA HIS A 378 -15.56 7.56 6.15
C HIS A 378 -16.59 6.58 5.60
N ALA A 379 -16.19 5.31 5.52
CA ALA A 379 -17.06 4.22 5.04
C ALA A 379 -18.30 4.02 5.91
N ASP A 380 -18.19 4.30 7.20
CA ASP A 380 -19.26 4.16 8.19
C ASP A 380 -19.01 5.07 9.42
N ARG A 381 -20.02 5.13 10.30
CA ARG A 381 -19.97 5.87 11.57
C ARG A 381 -18.87 5.39 12.51
N ALA A 382 -18.57 4.09 12.56
CA ALA A 382 -17.57 3.56 13.48
C ALA A 382 -16.17 4.08 13.12
N ASN A 383 -15.84 4.07 11.83
CA ASN A 383 -14.61 4.64 11.29
C ASN A 383 -14.51 6.15 11.53
N ALA A 384 -15.61 6.89 11.34
CA ALA A 384 -15.65 8.32 11.67
C ALA A 384 -15.51 8.59 13.18
N THR A 385 -16.05 7.69 14.03
CA THR A 385 -15.92 7.81 15.50
C THR A 385 -14.48 7.61 15.95
N THR A 386 -13.79 6.61 15.38
CA THR A 386 -12.36 6.39 15.62
C THR A 386 -11.54 7.60 15.22
N GLU A 387 -11.83 8.18 14.05
CA GLU A 387 -11.13 9.39 13.59
C GLU A 387 -11.42 10.62 14.45
N ALA A 388 -12.68 10.82 14.87
CA ALA A 388 -13.04 11.90 15.79
C ALA A 388 -12.29 11.77 17.13
N GLY A 389 -12.13 10.54 17.63
CA GLY A 389 -11.33 10.25 18.82
C GLY A 389 -9.84 10.58 18.61
N ARG A 390 -9.27 10.19 17.47
CA ARG A 390 -7.89 10.53 17.10
C ARG A 390 -7.68 12.04 17.05
N LEU A 391 -8.60 12.78 16.42
CA LEU A 391 -8.54 14.24 16.30
C LEU A 391 -8.72 14.94 17.65
N ALA A 392 -9.63 14.47 18.50
CA ALA A 392 -9.79 15.00 19.86
C ALA A 392 -8.54 14.76 20.73
N GLY A 393 -7.85 13.63 20.53
CA GLY A 393 -6.58 13.33 21.20
C GLY A 393 -5.43 14.23 20.77
N ILE A 394 -5.38 14.60 19.48
CA ILE A 394 -4.36 15.51 18.92
C ILE A 394 -4.67 16.97 19.30
N HIS A 395 -5.93 17.37 19.20
CA HIS A 395 -6.39 18.74 19.43
C HIS A 395 -7.13 18.85 20.78
N LYS A 396 -6.37 18.77 21.87
CA LYS A 396 -6.92 18.88 23.23
C LYS A 396 -7.69 20.19 23.41
N GLY A 397 -8.91 20.10 23.94
CA GLY A 397 -9.81 21.25 24.14
C GLY A 397 -10.79 21.50 22.98
N SER A 398 -10.53 20.93 21.80
CA SER A 398 -11.45 20.94 20.67
C SER A 398 -12.48 19.82 20.79
N LYS A 399 -13.69 20.05 20.26
CA LYS A 399 -14.77 19.06 20.19
C LYS A 399 -15.00 18.65 18.75
N PHE A 400 -15.14 17.36 18.48
CA PHE A 400 -15.43 16.84 17.14
C PHE A 400 -16.74 16.06 17.16
N GLY A 401 -17.59 16.29 16.16
CA GLY A 401 -18.84 15.59 15.95
C GLY A 401 -18.78 14.67 14.73
N VAL A 402 -19.53 13.58 14.78
CA VAL A 402 -19.69 12.62 13.67
C VAL A 402 -21.07 12.81 13.05
N TYR A 403 -21.10 12.97 11.73
CA TYR A 403 -22.33 13.22 10.96
C TYR A 403 -22.50 12.14 9.90
N GLU A 404 -23.64 11.47 9.90
CA GLU A 404 -23.98 10.42 8.93
C GLU A 404 -24.75 11.02 7.74
N LEU A 405 -24.48 10.55 6.53
CA LEU A 405 -25.28 10.85 5.35
C LEU A 405 -26.64 10.15 5.50
N VAL A 406 -27.70 10.95 5.58
CA VAL A 406 -29.08 10.46 5.77
C VAL A 406 -29.83 10.40 4.45
N ASP A 407 -29.72 11.44 3.61
CA ASP A 407 -30.47 11.57 2.37
C ASP A 407 -29.66 12.35 1.31
N ILE A 408 -29.99 12.16 0.03
CA ILE A 408 -29.39 12.85 -1.11
C ILE A 408 -30.51 13.54 -1.88
N GLN A 409 -30.52 14.87 -1.82
CA GLN A 409 -31.44 15.69 -2.59
C GLN A 409 -30.76 16.15 -3.88
N LYS A 410 -31.35 15.81 -5.02
CA LYS A 410 -30.91 16.29 -6.34
C LYS A 410 -32.01 17.17 -6.93
N VAL A 411 -31.69 18.44 -7.15
CA VAL A 411 -32.52 19.33 -7.96
C VAL A 411 -32.06 19.20 -9.40
N GLU A 412 -32.92 18.74 -10.30
CA GLU A 412 -32.58 18.70 -11.72
C GLU A 412 -32.46 20.13 -12.27
N LYS A 413 -31.43 20.35 -13.10
CA LYS A 413 -31.27 21.62 -13.80
C LYS A 413 -32.46 21.79 -14.75
N VAL A 414 -33.24 22.85 -14.55
CA VAL A 414 -34.30 23.22 -15.49
C VAL A 414 -33.63 23.79 -16.74
N TYR A 415 -34.00 23.25 -17.90
CA TYR A 415 -33.54 23.72 -19.20
C TYR A 415 -34.65 24.52 -19.87
N ASP A 416 -34.30 25.59 -20.57
CA ASP A 416 -35.28 26.45 -21.26
C ASP A 416 -36.00 25.70 -22.37
N HIS A 417 -35.32 24.72 -22.99
CA HIS A 417 -35.86 23.93 -24.09
C HIS A 417 -35.55 22.44 -23.96
N GLU A 418 -36.47 21.61 -24.45
CA GLU A 418 -36.34 20.14 -24.42
C GLU A 418 -35.09 19.64 -25.15
N TRP A 419 -34.70 20.29 -26.25
CA TRP A 419 -33.48 19.94 -26.97
C TRP A 419 -32.21 20.14 -26.11
N GLN A 420 -32.19 21.13 -25.23
CA GLN A 420 -31.06 21.37 -24.30
C GLN A 420 -31.00 20.28 -23.23
N ARG A 421 -32.16 19.89 -22.68
CA ARG A 421 -32.28 18.76 -21.74
C ARG A 421 -31.79 17.46 -22.38
N LEU A 422 -32.20 17.20 -23.62
CA LEU A 422 -31.77 16.03 -24.39
C LEU A 422 -30.27 16.08 -24.69
N ALA A 423 -29.74 17.25 -25.04
CA ALA A 423 -28.32 17.44 -25.30
C ALA A 423 -27.48 17.17 -24.05
N ALA A 424 -27.83 17.76 -22.91
CA ALA A 424 -27.12 17.58 -21.64
C ALA A 424 -27.16 16.15 -21.12
N ASN A 425 -28.24 15.41 -21.40
CA ASN A 425 -28.36 13.99 -21.07
C ASN A 425 -27.68 13.06 -22.10
N GLY A 426 -26.86 13.60 -23.01
CA GLY A 426 -26.11 12.82 -24.02
C GLY A 426 -26.94 12.32 -25.20
N LYS A 427 -28.24 12.64 -25.28
CA LYS A 427 -29.15 12.25 -26.37
C LYS A 427 -29.05 13.19 -27.57
N LYS A 428 -27.85 13.37 -28.12
CA LYS A 428 -27.53 14.35 -29.18
C LYS A 428 -28.45 14.26 -30.40
N LEU A 429 -28.73 13.05 -30.91
CA LEU A 429 -29.62 12.87 -32.05
C LEU A 429 -31.06 13.32 -31.77
N GLY A 430 -31.55 13.11 -30.54
CA GLY A 430 -32.86 13.58 -30.10
C GLY A 430 -32.90 15.11 -30.02
N ALA A 431 -31.87 15.72 -29.42
CA ALA A 431 -31.73 17.17 -29.36
C ALA A 431 -31.71 17.81 -30.76
N ILE A 432 -30.98 17.23 -31.71
CA ILE A 432 -30.92 17.73 -33.09
C ILE A 432 -32.29 17.62 -33.76
N LYS A 433 -33.01 16.50 -33.60
CA LYS A 433 -34.37 16.35 -34.15
C LYS A 433 -35.33 17.39 -33.59
N GLU A 434 -35.29 17.60 -32.27
CA GLU A 434 -36.15 18.56 -31.59
C GLU A 434 -35.85 20.00 -31.99
N LEU A 435 -34.56 20.38 -32.00
CA LEU A 435 -34.14 21.71 -32.44
C LEU A 435 -34.57 21.98 -33.88
N ARG A 436 -34.43 20.99 -34.78
CA ARG A 436 -34.90 21.10 -36.17
C ARG A 436 -36.41 21.22 -36.27
N GLY A 437 -37.15 20.49 -35.44
CA GLY A 437 -38.60 20.57 -35.36
C GLY A 437 -39.09 21.95 -34.92
N MET A 438 -38.41 22.56 -33.94
CA MET A 438 -38.77 23.88 -33.42
C MET A 438 -38.38 25.04 -34.34
N THR A 439 -37.23 24.95 -35.02
CA THR A 439 -36.62 26.10 -35.73
C THR A 439 -36.63 25.99 -37.25
N GLY A 440 -36.92 24.81 -37.80
CA GLY A 440 -36.80 24.53 -39.24
C GLY A 440 -35.36 24.47 -39.76
N LEU A 441 -34.36 24.46 -38.87
CA LEU A 441 -32.95 24.44 -39.27
C LEU A 441 -32.57 23.19 -40.09
N GLY A 442 -31.61 23.38 -40.99
CA GLY A 442 -30.95 22.29 -41.70
C GLY A 442 -30.17 21.38 -40.74
N LEU A 443 -29.92 20.13 -41.16
CA LEU A 443 -29.28 19.12 -40.32
C LEU A 443 -27.90 19.55 -39.82
N ALA A 444 -27.06 20.11 -40.69
CA ALA A 444 -25.72 20.57 -40.34
C ALA A 444 -25.78 21.70 -39.31
N THR A 445 -26.57 22.74 -39.56
CA THR A 445 -26.71 23.90 -38.67
C THR A 445 -27.28 23.52 -37.30
N ALA A 446 -28.26 22.62 -37.25
CA ALA A 446 -28.82 22.15 -36.00
C ALA A 446 -27.81 21.29 -35.20
N LYS A 447 -27.00 20.47 -35.88
CA LYS A 447 -25.91 19.73 -35.24
C LYS A 447 -24.89 20.69 -34.63
N ASP A 448 -24.42 21.66 -35.41
CA ASP A 448 -23.41 22.62 -34.97
C ASP A 448 -23.92 23.45 -33.78
N ALA A 449 -25.19 23.87 -33.80
CA ALA A 449 -25.81 24.59 -32.69
C ALA A 449 -25.90 23.75 -31.40
N VAL A 450 -26.25 22.46 -31.50
CA VAL A 450 -26.29 21.55 -30.34
C VAL A 450 -24.88 21.30 -29.79
N GLU A 451 -23.89 21.09 -30.65
CA GLU A 451 -22.50 20.85 -30.25
C GLU A 451 -21.82 22.09 -29.67
N ASP A 452 -22.13 23.27 -30.21
CA ASP A 452 -21.64 24.54 -29.68
C ASP A 452 -22.28 24.89 -28.33
N TRP A 453 -23.59 24.65 -28.18
CA TRP A 453 -24.26 24.78 -26.88
C TRP A 453 -23.65 23.84 -25.83
N LEU A 454 -23.38 22.58 -26.20
CA LEU A 454 -22.73 21.62 -25.30
C LEU A 454 -21.31 22.05 -24.90
N ARG A 455 -20.54 22.67 -25.81
CA ARG A 455 -19.22 23.23 -25.49
C ARG A 455 -19.28 24.41 -24.52
N ARG A 456 -20.33 25.23 -24.59
CA ARG A 456 -20.54 26.36 -23.68
C ARG A 456 -21.16 25.96 -22.34
N ALA A 457 -21.81 24.81 -22.27
CA ALA A 457 -22.49 24.30 -21.09
C ALA A 457 -21.64 23.34 -20.23
N ALA A 458 -20.53 22.83 -20.78
CA ALA A 458 -19.48 22.08 -20.07
C ALA A 458 -18.48 23.03 -19.42
#